data_AF-A0A7S0U7P5-F1
#
_entry.id   AF-A0A7S0U7P5-F1
#
_cell.length_a   1.000
_cell.length_b   1.000
_cell.length_c   1.000
_cell.angle_alpha   90.00
_cell.angle_beta   90.00
_cell.angle_gamma   90.00
#
_symmetry.space_group_name_H-M   'P 1'
#
loop_
_entity.id
_entity.type
_entity.pdbx_description
1 polymer ?
#
loop_
_entity_poly.entity_id
_entity_poly.type
_entity_poly.pdbx_seq_one_letter_code
_entity_poly.pdbx_strand_id
1 'polypeptide(L)'
;VDYGSRVMSLDQLFAQATGLDPILRTKVQQWALASKGYFRGPDLEGKPSFVLWQDAVASPEMQRSIRWGKLKSVRRSVEKLLRSYTEDVSRLLDVCRQSIVFDTIADIAKCLEAILSDPEIQVVRLRNRQDPSYDSMQSAGYRDVSLNIRISTPESAGLGLDTHVCEVLLLVRDFAELKNLAGHKRYISFRNRRGE
;
A
#
# COMPACT_ATOMS: atom_id res chain seq x y z
N VAL A 1 -2.60 -18.74 -8.98
CA VAL A 1 -3.57 -17.63 -9.08
C VAL A 1 -3.16 -16.82 -10.29
N ASP A 2 -3.92 -16.96 -11.37
CA ASP A 2 -3.77 -16.12 -12.54
C ASP A 2 -4.28 -14.72 -12.17
N TYR A 3 -3.39 -13.73 -12.14
CA TYR A 3 -3.73 -12.36 -11.79
C TYR A 3 -4.27 -11.57 -12.99
N GLY A 4 -4.72 -12.25 -14.05
CA GLY A 4 -5.72 -11.79 -15.02
C GLY A 4 -5.33 -10.62 -15.93
N SER A 5 -4.08 -10.14 -15.91
CA SER A 5 -3.55 -9.28 -16.97
C SER A 5 -2.10 -9.64 -17.21
N ARG A 6 -1.81 -10.15 -18.41
CA ARG A 6 -0.45 -10.41 -18.87
C ARG A 6 0.25 -9.06 -19.06
N VAL A 7 0.75 -8.48 -17.98
CA VAL A 7 1.71 -7.38 -18.07
C VAL A 7 3.02 -7.99 -18.55
N MET A 8 3.46 -7.58 -19.75
CA MET A 8 4.58 -8.22 -20.45
C MET A 8 5.91 -7.52 -20.25
N SER A 9 5.90 -6.27 -19.79
CA SER A 9 7.12 -5.51 -19.57
C SER A 9 6.99 -4.60 -18.35
N LEU A 10 8.15 -4.22 -17.80
CA LEU A 10 8.22 -3.22 -16.74
C LEU A 10 7.68 -1.87 -17.22
N ASP A 11 7.92 -1.48 -18.47
CA ASP A 11 7.44 -0.21 -19.00
C ASP A 11 5.91 -0.13 -18.97
N GLN A 12 5.23 -1.18 -19.42
CA GLN A 12 3.77 -1.28 -19.34
C GLN A 12 3.30 -1.21 -17.88
N LEU A 13 3.95 -1.97 -16.98
CA LEU A 13 3.60 -1.99 -15.56
C LEU A 13 3.71 -0.60 -14.91
N PHE A 14 4.79 0.13 -15.23
CA PHE A 14 5.07 1.45 -14.67
C PHE A 14 4.20 2.53 -15.29
N ALA A 15 3.89 2.46 -16.58
CA ALA A 15 2.93 3.36 -17.23
C ALA A 15 1.55 3.24 -16.56
N GLN A 16 1.07 1.99 -16.37
CA GLN A 16 -0.19 1.74 -15.68
C GLN A 16 -0.16 2.23 -14.22
N ALA A 17 0.91 1.93 -13.49
CA ALA A 17 1.07 2.37 -12.10
C ALA A 17 1.05 3.90 -11.96
N THR A 18 1.64 4.61 -12.93
CA THR A 18 1.69 6.08 -12.95
C THR A 18 0.31 6.68 -13.18
N GLY A 19 -0.46 6.12 -14.12
CA GLY A 19 -1.84 6.54 -14.37
C GLY A 19 -2.77 6.27 -13.19
N LEU A 20 -2.58 5.13 -12.50
CA LEU A 20 -3.49 4.70 -11.42
C LEU A 20 -3.16 5.33 -10.06
N ASP A 21 -1.93 5.82 -9.84
CA ASP A 21 -1.52 6.44 -8.57
C ASP A 21 -2.43 7.60 -8.08
N PRO A 22 -2.82 8.59 -8.91
CA PRO A 22 -3.78 9.61 -8.46
C PRO A 22 -5.15 9.04 -8.10
N ILE A 23 -5.65 8.03 -8.84
CA ILE A 23 -6.93 7.38 -8.57
C ILE A 23 -6.87 6.62 -7.23
N LEU A 24 -5.79 5.87 -7.01
CA LEU A 24 -5.54 5.18 -5.74
C LEU A 24 -5.46 6.17 -4.59
N ARG A 25 -4.82 7.33 -4.78
CA ARG A 25 -4.74 8.39 -3.75
C ARG A 25 -6.12 8.90 -3.35
N THR A 26 -6.99 9.17 -4.32
CA THR A 26 -8.39 9.56 -4.05
C THR A 26 -9.12 8.49 -3.25
N LYS A 27 -8.96 7.21 -3.61
CA LYS A 27 -9.59 6.09 -2.91
C LYS A 27 -9.13 5.94 -1.46
N VAL A 28 -7.82 5.98 -1.20
CA VAL A 28 -7.33 5.87 0.19
C VAL A 28 -7.74 7.06 1.05
N GLN A 29 -7.89 8.26 0.46
CA GLN A 29 -8.43 9.42 1.16
C GLN A 29 -9.90 9.20 1.56
N GLN A 30 -10.73 8.67 0.67
CA GLN A 30 -12.13 8.35 0.96
C GLN A 30 -12.25 7.33 2.10
N TRP A 31 -11.49 6.23 2.02
CA TRP A 31 -11.50 5.22 3.08
C TRP A 31 -10.97 5.76 4.40
N ALA A 32 -9.87 6.53 4.38
CA ALA A 32 -9.34 7.17 5.59
C ALA A 32 -10.36 8.13 6.22
N LEU A 33 -11.15 8.86 5.43
CA LEU A 33 -12.20 9.74 5.94
C LEU A 33 -13.30 8.93 6.64
N ALA A 34 -13.70 7.81 6.05
CA ALA A 34 -14.74 6.92 6.59
C ALA A 34 -14.30 6.17 7.86
N SER A 35 -13.00 5.99 8.08
CA SER A 35 -12.48 5.10 9.11
C SER A 35 -11.42 5.71 10.04
N LYS A 36 -11.38 7.04 10.19
CA LYS A 36 -10.42 7.76 11.06
C LYS A 36 -8.95 7.43 10.74
N GLY A 37 -8.65 7.33 9.44
CA GLY A 37 -7.33 7.02 8.93
C GLY A 37 -6.37 8.20 8.95
N TYR A 38 -5.12 7.90 9.23
CA TYR A 38 -4.00 8.84 9.20
C TYR A 38 -3.08 8.56 8.02
N PHE A 39 -2.45 9.62 7.52
CA PHE A 39 -1.33 9.53 6.58
C PHE A 39 -0.04 10.02 7.23
N ARG A 40 1.11 9.56 6.74
CA ARG A 40 2.40 9.98 7.26
C ARG A 40 2.66 11.45 6.94
N GLY A 41 3.02 12.25 7.95
CA GLY A 41 3.44 13.64 7.81
C GLY A 41 4.97 13.79 7.76
N PRO A 42 5.49 15.02 7.92
CA PRO A 42 6.92 15.27 8.09
C PRO A 42 7.43 14.66 9.40
N ASP A 43 8.67 14.15 9.41
CA ASP A 43 9.23 13.67 10.67
C ASP A 43 9.46 14.87 11.61
N LEU A 44 8.97 14.78 12.84
CA LEU A 44 9.10 15.81 13.88
C LEU A 44 10.10 15.30 14.92
N GLU A 45 11.17 16.06 15.17
CA GLU A 45 12.24 15.68 16.12
C GLU A 45 12.81 14.27 15.85
N GLY A 46 12.88 13.88 14.58
CA GLY A 46 13.37 12.55 14.16
C GLY A 46 12.39 11.40 14.35
N LYS A 47 11.15 11.67 14.81
CA LYS A 47 10.07 10.69 14.91
C LYS A 47 9.06 10.86 13.75
N PRO A 48 8.50 9.78 13.22
CA PRO A 48 7.44 9.88 12.23
C PRO A 48 6.21 10.57 12.84
N SER A 49 5.68 11.58 12.15
CA SER A 49 4.38 12.16 12.49
C SER A 49 3.29 11.59 11.58
N PHE A 50 2.04 11.75 12.01
CA PHE A 50 0.87 11.32 11.26
C PHE A 50 -0.20 12.39 11.30
N VAL A 51 -0.84 12.61 10.17
CA VAL A 51 -1.89 13.60 9.96
C VAL A 51 -3.21 12.86 9.83
N LEU A 52 -4.18 13.17 10.70
CA LEU A 52 -5.53 12.64 10.59
C LEU A 52 -6.16 13.20 9.31
N TRP A 53 -6.66 12.33 8.43
CA TRP A 53 -7.16 12.81 7.15
C TRP A 53 -8.38 13.73 7.32
N GLN A 54 -9.24 13.46 8.31
CA GLN A 54 -10.39 14.30 8.63
C GLN A 54 -10.01 15.76 8.89
N ASP A 55 -8.91 16.00 9.61
CA ASP A 55 -8.42 17.36 9.89
C ASP A 55 -7.79 17.99 8.64
N ALA A 56 -7.10 17.17 7.84
CA ALA A 56 -6.47 17.62 6.60
C ALA A 56 -7.49 18.04 5.53
N VAL A 57 -8.69 17.46 5.50
CA VAL A 57 -9.74 17.86 4.52
C VAL A 57 -10.01 19.36 4.56
N ALA A 58 -10.01 19.96 5.76
CA ALA A 58 -10.26 21.39 5.94
C ALA A 58 -9.00 22.27 5.86
N SER A 59 -7.80 21.68 5.78
CA SER A 59 -6.52 22.41 5.83
C SER A 59 -5.61 22.08 4.65
N PRO A 60 -5.52 22.96 3.64
CA PRO A 60 -4.60 22.79 2.52
C PRO A 60 -3.13 22.64 2.93
N GLU A 61 -2.73 23.27 4.05
CA GLU A 61 -1.38 23.15 4.60
C GLU A 61 -1.10 21.73 5.11
N MET A 62 -2.05 21.16 5.87
CA MET A 62 -1.94 19.77 6.33
C MET A 62 -1.91 18.79 5.16
N GLN A 63 -2.72 19.01 4.12
CA GLN A 63 -2.68 18.16 2.91
C GLN A 63 -1.32 18.17 2.23
N ARG A 64 -0.68 19.35 2.10
CA ARG A 64 0.67 19.48 1.51
C ARG A 64 1.75 18.80 2.36
N SER A 65 1.54 18.66 3.66
CA SER A 65 2.48 18.01 4.57
C SER A 65 2.49 16.47 4.45
N ILE A 66 1.45 15.89 3.83
CA ILE A 66 1.31 14.44 3.69
C ILE A 66 2.38 13.87 2.75
N ARG A 67 3.07 12.83 3.23
CA ARG A 67 4.04 12.05 2.49
C ARG A 67 3.37 10.82 1.89
N TRP A 68 2.87 10.96 0.66
CA TRP A 68 2.28 9.86 -0.11
C TRP A 68 3.29 8.75 -0.42
N GLY A 69 2.78 7.52 -0.56
CA GLY A 69 3.54 6.40 -1.07
C GLY A 69 4.06 6.71 -2.47
N LYS A 70 5.38 6.64 -2.64
CA LYS A 70 6.00 6.77 -3.96
C LYS A 70 5.89 5.44 -4.70
N LEU A 71 5.79 5.52 -6.03
CA LEU A 71 5.97 4.35 -6.88
C LEU A 71 7.28 3.65 -6.53
N LYS A 72 7.25 2.31 -6.54
CA LYS A 72 8.45 1.50 -6.37
C LYS A 72 9.46 1.88 -7.44
N SER A 73 10.74 2.07 -7.09
CA SER A 73 11.74 2.38 -8.10
C SER A 73 12.01 1.19 -9.01
N VAL A 74 12.31 1.45 -10.29
CA VAL A 74 12.63 0.43 -11.31
C VAL A 74 13.73 -0.52 -10.80
N ARG A 75 14.82 0.00 -10.23
CA ARG A 75 15.88 -0.81 -9.64
C ARG A 75 15.35 -1.81 -8.60
N ARG A 76 14.49 -1.35 -7.70
CA ARG A 76 13.89 -2.18 -6.64
C ARG A 76 12.85 -3.17 -7.18
N SER A 77 12.21 -2.84 -8.30
CA SER A 77 11.33 -3.73 -9.03
C SER A 77 12.12 -4.89 -9.64
N VAL A 78 13.19 -4.59 -10.37
CA VAL A 78 14.11 -5.59 -10.96
C VAL A 78 14.71 -6.49 -9.88
N GLU A 79 15.23 -5.91 -8.78
CA GLU A 79 15.76 -6.68 -7.64
C GLU A 79 14.72 -7.62 -7.01
N LYS A 80 13.43 -7.29 -7.07
CA LYS A 80 12.36 -8.13 -6.52
C LYS A 80 11.94 -9.21 -7.52
N LEU A 81 11.88 -8.88 -8.81
CA LEU A 81 11.55 -9.83 -9.87
C LEU A 81 12.56 -10.97 -9.94
N LEU A 82 13.85 -10.64 -10.01
CA LEU A 82 14.92 -11.64 -10.08
C LEU A 82 15.00 -12.50 -8.82
N ARG A 83 14.72 -11.91 -7.65
CA ARG A 83 14.78 -12.62 -6.37
C ARG A 83 13.58 -13.55 -6.14
N SER A 84 12.37 -13.11 -6.49
CA SER A 84 11.15 -13.72 -5.95
C SER A 84 10.20 -14.27 -7.02
N TYR A 85 10.32 -13.86 -8.28
CA TYR A 85 9.31 -14.10 -9.30
C TYR A 85 9.82 -14.68 -10.62
N THR A 86 11.11 -15.04 -10.72
CA THR A 86 11.69 -15.67 -11.92
C THR A 86 11.34 -14.88 -13.18
N GLU A 87 11.52 -13.55 -13.11
CA GLU A 87 11.27 -12.60 -14.21
C GLU A 87 9.80 -12.40 -14.62
N ASP A 88 8.84 -13.04 -13.95
CA ASP A 88 7.42 -12.83 -14.20
C ASP A 88 6.95 -11.47 -13.67
N VAL A 89 6.90 -10.49 -14.58
CA VAL A 89 6.49 -9.10 -14.30
C VAL A 89 5.07 -9.01 -13.75
N SER A 90 4.17 -9.90 -14.16
CA SER A 90 2.77 -9.90 -13.73
C SER A 90 2.60 -10.15 -12.22
N ARG A 91 3.63 -10.68 -11.55
CA ARG A 91 3.63 -10.96 -10.11
C ARG A 91 4.12 -9.78 -9.26
N LEU A 92 4.53 -8.67 -9.87
CA LEU A 92 4.98 -7.47 -9.17
C LEU A 92 3.80 -6.54 -8.82
N LEU A 93 3.09 -6.88 -7.74
CA LEU A 93 1.83 -6.24 -7.34
C LEU A 93 1.98 -5.02 -6.42
N ASP A 94 3.21 -4.53 -6.20
CA ASP A 94 3.53 -3.45 -5.24
C ASP A 94 4.26 -2.26 -5.87
N VAL A 95 4.05 -2.03 -7.17
CA VAL A 95 4.60 -0.84 -7.86
C VAL A 95 3.84 0.41 -7.46
N CYS A 96 2.51 0.40 -7.62
CA CYS A 96 1.60 1.43 -7.13
C CYS A 96 1.05 1.02 -5.76
N ARG A 97 1.31 1.83 -4.73
CA ARG A 97 0.96 1.47 -3.36
C ARG A 97 0.77 2.65 -2.43
N GLN A 98 -0.15 2.51 -1.49
CA GLN A 98 -0.42 3.50 -0.44
C GLN A 98 -0.61 2.81 0.91
N SER A 99 -0.53 3.58 1.99
CA SER A 99 -0.76 3.09 3.34
C SER A 99 -1.66 4.02 4.12
N ILE A 100 -2.55 3.44 4.94
CA ILE A 100 -3.37 4.16 5.91
C ILE A 100 -3.00 3.65 7.30
N VAL A 101 -2.81 4.58 8.23
CA VAL A 101 -2.43 4.29 9.61
C VAL A 101 -3.62 4.53 10.53
N PHE A 102 -3.75 3.71 11.58
CA PHE A 102 -4.87 3.74 12.52
C PHE A 102 -4.36 3.61 13.95
N ASP A 103 -5.09 4.18 14.91
CA ASP A 103 -4.78 4.00 16.32
C ASP A 103 -5.25 2.64 16.86
N THR A 104 -6.30 2.08 16.25
CA THR A 104 -6.93 0.84 16.74
C THR A 104 -7.16 -0.19 15.64
N ILE A 105 -7.16 -1.47 16.01
CA ILE A 105 -7.56 -2.58 15.13
C ILE A 105 -9.04 -2.42 14.71
N ALA A 106 -9.90 -1.87 15.58
CA ALA A 106 -11.30 -1.64 15.26
C ALA A 106 -11.47 -0.66 14.10
N ASP A 107 -10.63 0.38 14.01
CA ASP A 107 -10.68 1.32 12.89
C ASP A 107 -10.09 0.72 11.59
N ILE A 108 -9.14 -0.22 11.69
CA ILE A 108 -8.71 -1.05 10.56
C ILE A 108 -9.88 -1.89 10.04
N ALA A 109 -10.67 -2.52 10.92
CA ALA A 109 -11.83 -3.31 10.53
C ALA A 109 -12.87 -2.46 9.79
N LYS A 110 -13.18 -1.26 10.30
CA LYS A 110 -14.07 -0.30 9.60
C LYS A 110 -13.52 0.11 8.23
N CYS A 111 -12.21 0.36 8.12
CA CYS A 111 -11.58 0.66 6.84
C CYS A 111 -11.71 -0.50 5.86
N LEU A 112 -11.52 -1.73 6.34
CA LEU A 112 -11.64 -2.93 5.54
C LEU A 112 -13.08 -3.13 5.05
N GLU A 113 -14.08 -2.92 5.91
CA GLU A 113 -15.50 -2.92 5.52
C GLU A 113 -15.81 -1.87 4.45
N ALA A 114 -15.26 -0.65 4.58
CA ALA A 114 -15.41 0.40 3.58
C ALA A 114 -14.80 0.02 2.23
N ILE A 115 -13.62 -0.61 2.23
CA ILE A 115 -12.97 -1.10 1.00
C ILE A 115 -13.79 -2.25 0.36
N LEU A 116 -14.26 -3.20 1.17
CA LEU A 116 -15.01 -4.37 0.68
C LEU A 116 -16.41 -4.01 0.17
N SER A 117 -16.97 -2.90 0.65
CA SER A 117 -18.27 -2.38 0.22
C SER A 117 -18.18 -1.40 -0.95
N ASP A 118 -16.97 -1.03 -1.39
CA ASP A 118 -16.75 -0.10 -2.49
C ASP A 118 -16.96 -0.82 -3.85
N PRO A 119 -18.00 -0.48 -4.62
CA PRO A 119 -18.34 -1.19 -5.86
C PRO A 119 -17.29 -1.02 -6.96
N GLU A 120 -16.40 -0.03 -6.85
CA GLU A 120 -15.32 0.20 -7.80
C GLU A 120 -14.07 -0.64 -7.49
N ILE A 121 -14.09 -1.45 -6.42
CA ILE A 121 -12.91 -2.16 -5.92
C ILE A 121 -13.08 -3.66 -6.05
N GLN A 122 -12.10 -4.30 -6.69
CA GLN A 122 -11.95 -5.75 -6.66
C GLN A 122 -10.76 -6.11 -5.78
N VAL A 123 -11.01 -6.78 -4.65
CA VAL A 123 -9.93 -7.33 -3.81
C VAL A 123 -9.40 -8.62 -4.44
N VAL A 124 -8.16 -8.56 -4.92
CA VAL A 124 -7.45 -9.69 -5.55
C VAL A 124 -6.79 -10.59 -4.52
N ARG A 125 -6.27 -9.99 -3.44
CA ARG A 125 -5.64 -10.74 -2.34
C ARG A 125 -5.72 -9.95 -1.05
N LEU A 126 -5.98 -10.64 0.06
CA LEU A 126 -5.90 -10.10 1.40
C LEU A 126 -4.89 -10.92 2.22
N ARG A 127 -4.02 -10.24 2.95
CA ARG A 127 -3.09 -10.84 3.92
C ARG A 127 -3.31 -10.16 5.27
N ASN A 128 -3.81 -10.91 6.24
CA ASN A 128 -3.97 -10.45 7.61
C ASN A 128 -2.76 -10.90 8.45
N ARG A 129 -1.82 -9.99 8.72
CA ARG A 129 -0.71 -10.28 9.65
C ARG A 129 -1.05 -9.89 11.08
N GLN A 130 -2.16 -9.20 11.33
CA GLN A 130 -2.64 -8.85 12.67
C GLN A 130 -3.27 -10.05 13.39
N ASP A 131 -3.56 -11.13 12.68
CA ASP A 131 -4.07 -12.36 13.27
C ASP A 131 -3.09 -12.88 14.34
N PRO A 132 -3.55 -13.17 15.58
CA PRO A 132 -2.71 -13.76 16.61
C PRO A 132 -2.04 -15.07 16.20
N SER A 133 -2.63 -15.84 15.27
CA SER A 133 -2.04 -17.07 14.74
C SER A 133 -0.97 -16.83 13.67
N TYR A 134 -0.74 -15.59 13.23
CA TYR A 134 0.28 -15.27 12.24
C TYR A 134 1.68 -15.36 12.85
N ASP A 135 2.50 -16.26 12.31
CA ASP A 135 3.91 -16.41 12.70
C ASP A 135 4.69 -15.11 12.44
N SER A 136 5.09 -14.45 13.52
CA SER A 136 5.79 -13.17 13.48
C SER A 136 7.15 -13.24 12.79
N MET A 137 7.80 -14.40 12.83
CA MET A 137 9.14 -14.62 12.30
C MET A 137 9.20 -14.44 10.78
N GLN A 138 8.09 -14.73 10.09
CA GLN A 138 7.96 -14.53 8.64
C GLN A 138 8.00 -13.05 8.22
N SER A 139 7.83 -12.14 9.17
CA SER A 139 7.76 -10.70 8.92
C SER A 139 8.78 -9.91 9.72
N ALA A 140 9.71 -10.57 10.42
CA ALA A 140 10.58 -9.92 11.42
C ALA A 140 9.79 -9.04 12.41
N GLY A 141 8.61 -9.53 12.84
CA GLY A 141 7.75 -8.83 13.80
C GLY A 141 6.81 -7.77 13.22
N TYR A 142 6.88 -7.42 11.94
CA TYR A 142 5.94 -6.46 11.36
C TYR A 142 4.51 -7.00 11.31
N ARG A 143 3.55 -6.10 11.51
CA ARG A 143 2.11 -6.39 11.46
C ARG A 143 1.40 -5.36 10.59
N ASP A 144 0.59 -5.86 9.66
CA ASP A 144 -0.24 -5.07 8.77
C ASP A 144 -1.39 -5.93 8.23
N VAL A 145 -2.45 -5.28 7.77
CA VAL A 145 -3.41 -5.89 6.83
C VAL A 145 -3.05 -5.37 5.45
N SER A 146 -2.67 -6.26 4.54
CA SER A 146 -2.23 -5.92 3.18
C SER A 146 -3.26 -6.40 2.17
N LEU A 147 -3.76 -5.48 1.37
CA LEU A 147 -4.67 -5.75 0.27
C LEU A 147 -3.96 -5.53 -1.06
N ASN A 148 -4.14 -6.45 -1.99
CA ASN A 148 -3.89 -6.23 -3.41
C ASN A 148 -5.25 -6.04 -4.07
N ILE A 149 -5.44 -4.89 -4.72
CA ILE A 149 -6.74 -4.48 -5.27
C ILE A 149 -6.61 -4.06 -6.72
N ARG A 150 -7.71 -4.14 -7.46
CA ARG A 150 -7.92 -3.43 -8.73
C ARG A 150 -8.99 -2.38 -8.54
N ILE A 151 -8.87 -1.29 -9.29
CA ILE A 151 -9.80 -0.17 -9.23
C ILE A 151 -10.46 -0.04 -10.60
N SER A 152 -11.78 -0.26 -10.64
CA SER A 152 -12.61 -0.16 -11.84
C SER A 152 -13.56 1.03 -11.70
N THR A 153 -13.06 2.22 -12.04
CA THR A 153 -13.86 3.42 -12.23
C THR A 153 -14.05 3.66 -13.73
N PRO A 154 -15.00 4.51 -14.17
CA PRO A 154 -15.09 4.92 -15.57
C PRO A 154 -13.77 5.51 -16.10
N GLU A 155 -13.03 6.23 -15.25
CA GLU A 155 -11.73 6.81 -15.58
C GLU A 155 -10.66 5.72 -15.77
N SER A 156 -10.52 4.77 -14.83
CA SER A 156 -9.50 3.72 -14.95
C SER A 156 -9.81 2.77 -16.11
N ALA A 157 -11.07 2.45 -16.35
CA ALA A 157 -11.50 1.65 -17.50
C ALA A 157 -11.24 2.38 -18.83
N GLY A 158 -11.60 3.68 -18.92
CA GLY A 158 -11.36 4.49 -20.11
C GLY A 158 -9.87 4.65 -20.47
N LEU A 159 -8.99 4.55 -19.47
CA LEU A 159 -7.54 4.60 -19.65
C LEU A 159 -6.88 3.20 -19.78
N GLY A 160 -7.65 2.10 -19.70
CA GLY A 160 -7.12 0.73 -19.74
C GLY A 160 -6.24 0.38 -18.53
N LEU A 161 -6.54 0.95 -17.36
CA LEU A 161 -5.80 0.81 -16.11
C LEU A 161 -6.48 -0.11 -15.09
N ASP A 162 -7.73 -0.48 -15.34
CA ASP A 162 -8.60 -1.26 -14.45
C ASP A 162 -8.10 -2.68 -14.15
N THR A 163 -7.16 -3.19 -14.95
CA THR A 163 -6.50 -4.48 -14.67
C THR A 163 -5.27 -4.37 -13.76
N HIS A 164 -4.71 -3.16 -13.56
CA HIS A 164 -3.51 -2.96 -12.76
C HIS A 164 -3.79 -3.19 -11.27
N VAL A 165 -2.85 -3.87 -10.60
CA VAL A 165 -2.98 -4.19 -9.18
C VAL A 165 -2.20 -3.19 -8.33
N CYS A 166 -2.91 -2.54 -7.42
CA CYS A 166 -2.34 -1.69 -6.37
C CYS A 166 -2.18 -2.46 -5.06
N GLU A 167 -1.22 -2.06 -4.23
CA GLU A 167 -1.11 -2.53 -2.84
C GLU A 167 -1.58 -1.45 -1.85
N VAL A 168 -2.47 -1.82 -0.95
CA VAL A 168 -2.89 -0.97 0.18
C VAL A 168 -2.48 -1.65 1.48
N LEU A 169 -1.78 -0.91 2.34
CA LEU A 169 -1.37 -1.37 3.66
C LEU A 169 -2.17 -0.63 4.74
N LEU A 170 -2.85 -1.37 5.61
CA LEU A 170 -3.48 -0.85 6.80
C LEU A 170 -2.60 -1.20 8.00
N LEU A 171 -2.15 -0.18 8.74
CA LEU A 171 -1.21 -0.34 9.84
C LEU A 171 -1.78 0.23 11.13
N VAL A 172 -1.50 -0.41 12.26
CA VAL A 172 -1.62 0.24 13.56
C VAL A 172 -0.42 1.17 13.75
N ARG A 173 -0.64 2.32 14.38
CA ARG A 173 0.36 3.39 14.58
C ARG A 173 1.70 2.85 15.08
N ASP A 174 1.70 2.07 16.14
CA ASP A 174 2.93 1.51 16.73
C ASP A 174 3.77 0.74 15.69
N PHE A 175 3.13 -0.05 14.82
CA PHE A 175 3.83 -0.76 13.74
C PHE A 175 4.28 0.16 12.60
N ALA A 176 3.53 1.23 12.33
CA ALA A 176 3.94 2.25 11.36
C ALA A 176 5.17 3.02 11.84
N GLU A 177 5.26 3.31 13.15
CA GLU A 177 6.42 3.97 13.77
C GLU A 177 7.68 3.10 13.73
N LEU A 178 7.53 1.79 13.93
CA LEU A 178 8.62 0.82 13.79
C LEU A 178 9.15 0.72 12.36
N LYS A 179 8.31 0.99 11.35
CA LYS A 179 8.71 1.09 9.93
C LYS A 179 9.48 2.39 9.60
N ASN A 180 10.21 2.95 10.56
CA ASN A 180 11.16 4.03 10.31
C ASN A 180 12.29 3.59 9.35
N LEU A 181 13.07 4.55 8.86
CA LEU A 181 14.06 4.32 7.81
C LEU A 181 15.10 3.24 8.19
N ALA A 182 15.51 3.20 9.46
CA ALA A 182 16.46 2.21 9.97
C ALA A 182 15.82 0.82 10.11
N GLY A 183 14.61 0.74 10.67
CA GLY A 183 13.83 -0.49 10.78
C GLY A 183 13.53 -1.11 9.42
N HIS A 184 13.17 -0.27 8.43
CA HIS A 184 12.90 -0.74 7.07
C HIS A 184 14.17 -1.24 6.36
N LYS A 185 15.32 -0.61 6.56
CA LYS A 185 16.61 -1.12 6.04
C LYS A 185 16.96 -2.48 6.63
N ARG A 186 16.79 -2.67 7.95
CA ARG A 186 17.00 -3.97 8.62
C ARG A 186 16.06 -5.04 8.07
N TYR A 187 14.79 -4.71 7.88
CA TYR A 187 13.81 -5.61 7.28
C TYR A 187 14.22 -6.06 5.87
N ILE A 188 14.64 -5.13 5.02
CA ILE A 188 15.08 -5.45 3.66
C ILE A 188 16.29 -6.40 3.70
N SER A 189 17.25 -6.15 4.59
CA SER A 189 18.43 -7.02 4.76
C SER A 189 18.03 -8.43 5.21
N PHE A 190 17.19 -8.54 6.26
CA PHE A 190 16.64 -9.82 6.73
C PHE A 190 15.94 -10.59 5.60
N ARG A 191 15.05 -9.92 4.87
CA ARG A 191 14.27 -10.54 3.80
C ARG A 191 15.14 -10.99 2.62
N ASN A 192 16.10 -10.15 2.21
CA ASN A 192 17.02 -10.50 1.13
C ASN A 192 17.85 -11.75 1.46
N ARG A 193 18.25 -11.95 2.72
CA ARG A 193 18.97 -13.17 3.16
C ARG A 193 18.12 -14.45 3.05
N ARG A 194 16.80 -14.33 3.05
CA ARG A 194 15.86 -15.45 2.93
C ARG A 194 15.49 -15.79 1.49
N GLY A 195 15.92 -14.99 0.51
CA GLY A 195 15.50 -15.15 -0.88
C GLY A 195 14.03 -14.76 -1.14
N GLU A 196 13.41 -13.99 -0.22
CA GLU A 196 11.98 -13.59 -0.29
C GLU A 196 11.75 -12.20 -0.89
#